data_AF-A0A9X0JPS0-F1
#
_entry.id   AF-A0A9X0JPS0-F1
#
_cell.length_a   1.000
_cell.length_b   1.000
_cell.length_c   1.000
_cell.angle_alpha   90.00
_cell.angle_beta   90.00
_cell.angle_gamma   90.00
#
_symmetry.space_group_name_H-M   'P 1'
#
loop_
_entity.id
_entity.type
_entity.pdbx_description
1 polymer ?
#
loop_
_entity_poly.entity_id
_entity_poly.type
_entity_poly.pdbx_seq_one_letter_code
_entity_poly.pdbx_strand_id
1 'polypeptide(L)'
;GLANRIATDIINKIDDMKDDPYVFIYGGGAAIVKESLQQILEQKGRLTNVIFLKDPLFVNARGLLVYTCSPRFEELKEKALATVGEK
;
A
#
# COMPACT_ATOMS: atom_id res chain seq x y z
N GLY A 1 8.13 13.69 19.15
CA GLY A 1 7.31 14.42 18.16
C GLY A 1 6.43 13.46 17.37
N LEU A 2 5.43 13.97 16.66
CA LEU A 2 4.49 13.18 15.85
C LEU A 2 5.21 12.27 14.83
N ALA A 3 6.24 12.79 14.15
CA ALA A 3 7.04 12.03 13.20
C ALA A 3 7.69 10.77 13.81
N ASN A 4 8.24 10.85 15.02
CA ASN A 4 8.84 9.69 15.69
C ASN A 4 7.80 8.65 16.09
N ARG A 5 6.59 9.06 16.49
CA ARG A 5 5.48 8.13 16.76
C ARG A 5 5.08 7.38 15.50
N ILE A 6 4.83 8.12 14.40
CA ILE A 6 4.47 7.52 13.10
C ILE A 6 5.56 6.55 12.63
N ALA A 7 6.84 6.94 12.72
CA ALA A 7 7.94 6.06 12.36
C ALA A 7 7.98 4.79 13.22
N THR A 8 7.72 4.92 14.53
CA THR A 8 7.69 3.78 15.47
C THR A 8 6.57 2.81 15.14
N ASP A 9 5.36 3.32 14.86
CA ASP A 9 4.22 2.50 14.49
C ASP A 9 4.46 1.76 13.17
N ILE A 10 5.07 2.42 12.19
CA ILE A 10 5.44 1.80 10.91
C ILE A 10 6.53 0.73 11.10
N ILE A 11 7.55 0.98 11.92
CA ILE A 11 8.59 0.00 12.24
C ILE A 11 7.99 -1.23 12.91
N ASN A 12 7.14 -1.04 13.93
CA ASN A 12 6.49 -2.15 14.61
C ASN A 12 5.67 -2.98 13.62
N LYS A 13 4.98 -2.31 12.68
CA LYS A 13 4.22 -3.01 11.65
C LYS A 13 5.10 -3.77 10.66
N ILE A 14 6.26 -3.22 10.28
CA ILE A 14 7.25 -3.90 9.43
C ILE A 14 7.80 -5.14 10.16
N ASP A 15 8.11 -5.01 11.45
CA ASP A 15 8.62 -6.10 12.28
C ASP A 15 7.57 -7.21 12.48
N ASP A 16 6.28 -6.86 12.59
CA ASP A 16 5.17 -7.82 12.60
C ASP A 16 5.05 -8.58 11.27
N MET A 17 5.52 -7.99 10.16
CA MET A 17 5.51 -8.54 8.80
C MET A 17 6.88 -9.15 8.41
N LYS A 18 7.71 -9.52 9.38
CA LYS A 18 9.07 -10.04 9.15
C LYS A 18 9.15 -11.26 8.21
N ASP A 19 8.08 -12.02 8.10
CA ASP A 19 8.00 -13.22 7.25
C ASP A 19 7.53 -12.89 5.82
N ASP A 20 7.07 -11.65 5.57
CA ASP A 20 6.68 -11.18 4.26
C ASP A 20 7.92 -10.78 3.42
N PRO A 21 8.03 -11.28 2.17
CA PRO A 21 9.18 -11.00 1.32
C PRO A 21 9.24 -9.54 0.85
N TYR A 22 8.11 -8.82 0.89
CA TYR A 22 7.99 -7.44 0.41
C TYR A 22 6.99 -6.62 1.24
N VAL A 23 7.43 -5.45 1.71
CA VAL A 23 6.61 -4.43 2.35
C VAL A 23 6.62 -3.17 1.49
N PHE A 24 5.47 -2.80 0.93
CA PHE A 24 5.34 -1.61 0.09
C PHE A 24 4.80 -0.43 0.90
N ILE A 25 5.51 0.70 0.85
CA ILE A 25 5.08 1.95 1.48
C ILE A 25 4.61 2.91 0.40
N TYR A 26 3.34 3.32 0.47
CA TYR A 26 2.71 4.24 -0.47
C TYR A 26 1.56 5.05 0.16
N GLY A 27 0.91 5.90 -0.63
CA GLY A 27 -0.13 6.85 -0.20
C GLY A 27 0.38 8.27 0.03
N GLY A 28 -0.52 9.18 0.39
CA GLY A 28 -0.20 10.60 0.61
C GLY A 28 0.75 10.82 1.79
N GLY A 29 0.57 10.07 2.88
CA GLY A 29 1.48 10.14 4.04
C GLY A 29 2.90 9.71 3.67
N ALA A 30 3.05 8.67 2.84
CA ALA A 30 4.35 8.20 2.37
C ALA A 30 5.11 9.28 1.57
N ALA A 31 4.41 10.08 0.77
CA ALA A 31 5.02 11.19 0.03
C ALA A 31 5.65 12.24 0.96
N ILE A 32 5.09 12.41 2.16
CA ILE A 32 5.53 13.42 3.13
C ILE A 32 6.64 12.86 4.03
N VAL A 33 6.53 11.61 4.49
CA VAL A 33 7.43 11.06 5.52
C VAL A 33 8.58 10.21 4.96
N LYS A 34 8.65 10.02 3.63
CA LYS A 34 9.60 9.10 2.97
C LYS A 34 11.03 9.27 3.48
N GLU A 35 11.59 10.47 3.36
CA GLU A 35 13.01 10.71 3.66
C GLU A 35 13.33 10.41 5.12
N SER A 36 12.53 10.95 6.05
CA SER A 36 12.73 10.74 7.48
C SER A 36 12.54 9.27 7.87
N LEU A 37 11.51 8.61 7.33
CA LEU A 37 11.24 7.20 7.62
C LEU A 37 12.31 6.28 7.07
N GLN A 38 12.76 6.53 5.82
CA GLN A 38 13.82 5.75 5.20
C GLN A 38 15.12 5.85 6.02
N GLN A 39 15.53 7.05 6.43
CA GLN A 39 16.71 7.23 7.29
C GLN A 39 16.60 6.47 8.62
N ILE A 40 15.43 6.51 9.28
CA ILE A 40 15.21 5.81 10.55
C ILE A 40 15.28 4.29 10.35
N LEU A 41 14.69 3.78 9.25
CA LEU A 41 14.73 2.35 8.92
C LEU A 41 16.14 1.87 8.56
N GLU A 42 16.91 2.69 7.84
CA GLU A 42 18.33 2.45 7.53
C GLU A 42 19.15 2.31 8.81
N GLN A 43 19.03 3.28 9.73
CA GLN A 43 19.73 3.26 11.02
C GLN A 43 19.40 2.03 11.87
N LYS A 44 18.21 1.47 11.70
CA LYS A 44 17.73 0.29 12.44
C LYS A 44 17.99 -1.03 11.70
N GLY A 45 18.58 -1.01 10.50
CA GLY A 45 18.79 -2.21 9.69
C GLY A 45 17.48 -2.89 9.28
N ARG A 46 16.44 -2.10 8.96
CA ARG A 46 15.07 -2.57 8.65
C ARG A 46 14.62 -2.26 7.21
N LEU A 47 15.56 -2.06 6.28
CA LEU A 47 15.22 -1.77 4.88
C LEU A 47 15.13 -2.99 3.97
N THR A 48 15.55 -4.18 4.42
CA THR A 48 15.86 -5.33 3.54
C THR A 48 14.70 -5.77 2.65
N ASN A 49 13.46 -5.69 3.14
CA ASN A 49 12.23 -6.04 2.43
C ASN A 49 11.30 -4.83 2.19
N VAL A 50 11.74 -3.61 2.50
CA VAL A 50 10.91 -2.40 2.42
C VAL A 50 11.14 -1.67 1.10
N ILE A 51 10.05 -1.42 0.38
CA ILE A 51 10.05 -0.75 -0.93
C ILE A 51 9.19 0.51 -0.85
N PHE A 52 9.85 1.67 -0.98
CA PHE A 52 9.16 2.95 -1.16
C PHE A 52 8.80 3.15 -2.63
N LEU A 53 7.50 3.19 -2.93
CA LEU A 53 7.05 3.38 -4.31
C LEU A 53 7.37 4.81 -4.81
N LYS A 54 7.78 4.91 -6.09
CA LYS A 54 8.21 6.18 -6.72
C LYS A 54 7.08 7.22 -6.77
N ASP A 55 5.88 6.78 -7.12
CA ASP A 55 4.69 7.63 -7.23
C ASP A 55 3.59 7.16 -6.25
N PRO A 56 3.77 7.38 -4.94
CA PRO A 56 2.97 6.70 -3.92
C PRO A 56 1.51 7.18 -3.86
N LEU A 57 1.20 8.38 -4.35
CA LEU A 57 -0.11 9.04 -4.22
C LEU A 57 -1.26 8.27 -4.88
N PHE A 58 -1.03 7.75 -6.10
CA PHE A 58 -2.10 7.19 -6.94
C PHE A 58 -1.99 5.67 -7.13
N VAL A 59 -1.30 4.98 -6.22
CA VAL A 59 -1.09 3.52 -6.32
C VAL A 59 -2.42 2.78 -6.27
N ASN A 60 -3.31 3.11 -5.32
CA ASN A 60 -4.64 2.49 -5.23
C ASN A 60 -5.49 2.76 -6.47
N ALA A 61 -5.53 3.99 -6.97
CA ALA A 61 -6.31 4.33 -8.17
C ALA A 61 -5.81 3.57 -9.41
N ARG A 62 -4.48 3.45 -9.58
CA ARG A 62 -3.89 2.65 -10.66
C ARG A 62 -4.18 1.15 -10.50
N GLY A 63 -4.10 0.63 -9.28
CA GLY A 63 -4.44 -0.77 -8.99
C GLY A 63 -5.90 -1.08 -9.30
N LEU A 64 -6.82 -0.17 -8.93
CA LEU A 64 -8.23 -0.28 -9.27
C LEU A 64 -8.47 -0.23 -10.78
N LEU A 65 -7.82 0.69 -11.49
CA LEU A 65 -7.92 0.75 -12.96
C LEU A 65 -7.50 -0.58 -13.61
N VAL A 66 -6.35 -1.11 -13.22
CA VAL A 66 -5.88 -2.42 -13.71
C VAL A 66 -6.87 -3.52 -13.36
N TYR A 67 -7.38 -3.54 -12.13
CA TYR A 67 -8.37 -4.52 -11.70
C TYR A 67 -9.67 -4.44 -12.52
N THR A 68 -10.14 -3.24 -12.86
CA THR A 68 -11.34 -3.05 -13.68
C THR A 68 -11.19 -3.55 -15.11
N CYS A 69 -9.95 -3.72 -15.59
CA CYS A 69 -9.67 -4.34 -16.90
C CYS A 69 -9.53 -5.87 -16.83
N SER A 70 -9.69 -6.49 -15.65
CA SER A 70 -9.53 -7.93 -15.48
C SER A 70 -10.83 -8.72 -15.76
N PRO A 71 -10.74 -9.97 -16.26
CA PRO A 71 -11.93 -10.82 -16.45
C PRO A 71 -12.75 -11.00 -15.17
N ARG A 72 -12.07 -11.09 -14.02
CA ARG A 72 -12.73 -11.22 -12.71
C ARG A 72 -13.64 -10.03 -12.40
N PHE A 73 -13.22 -8.82 -12.75
CA PHE A 73 -14.07 -7.66 -12.54
C PHE A 73 -15.29 -7.69 -13.47
N GLU A 74 -15.11 -8.12 -14.72
CA GLU A 74 -16.22 -8.27 -15.67
C GLU A 74 -17.27 -9.26 -15.15
N GLU A 75 -16.86 -10.43 -14.67
CA GLU A 75 -17.76 -11.41 -14.06
C GLU A 75 -18.54 -10.85 -12.85
N LEU A 76 -17.87 -10.08 -11.99
CA LEU A 76 -18.51 -9.45 -10.83
C LEU A 76 -19.51 -8.36 -11.26
N LYS A 77 -19.17 -7.60 -12.29
CA LYS A 77 -20.02 -6.57 -12.87
C LYS A 77 -21.29 -7.18 -13.47
N GLU A 78 -21.16 -8.25 -14.26
CA GLU A 78 -22.30 -8.96 -14.84
C GLU A 78 -23.25 -9.50 -13.78
N LYS A 79 -22.72 -10.17 -12.73
CA LYS A 79 -23.53 -10.65 -11.60
C LYS A 79 -24.29 -9.53 -10.91
N ALA A 80 -23.63 -8.40 -10.66
CA ALA A 80 -24.24 -7.25 -10.01
C ALA A 80 -25.34 -6.60 -10.88
N LEU A 81 -25.15 -6.56 -12.20
CA LEU A 81 -26.15 -6.00 -13.14
C LEU A 81 -27.33 -6.94 -13.38
N ALA A 82 -27.10 -8.26 -13.41
CA ALA A 82 -28.16 -9.26 -13.57
C ALA A 82 -29.19 -9.19 -12.42
N THR A 83 -28.74 -8.97 -11.19
CA THR A 83 -29.63 -8.78 -10.03
C THR A 83 -30.50 -7.51 -10.08
N VAL A 84 -30.20 -6.56 -10.97
CA VAL A 84 -30.98 -5.32 -11.12
C VAL A 84 -32.09 -5.48 -12.18
N GLY A 85 -31.98 -6.45 -13.09
CA GLY A 85 -32.95 -6.72 -14.15
C GLY A 85 -34.16 -7.57 -13.75
N GLU A 86 -34.13 -8.22 -12.58
CA GLU A 86 -35.27 -8.95 -12.02
C GLU A 86 -36.12 -8.01 -11.13
N LYS A 87 -36.90 -7.12 -11.76
CA LYS A 87 -38.00 -6.39 -11.12
C LYS A 87 -39.20 -6.27 -12.05
#